data_AF-A0A821LRG6-F1
#
_entry.id   AF-A0A821LRG6-F1
#
_cell.length_a   1.000
_cell.length_b   1.000
_cell.length_c   1.000
_cell.angle_alpha   90.00
_cell.angle_beta   90.00
_cell.angle_gamma   90.00
#
_symmetry.space_group_name_H-M   'P 1'
#
loop_
_entity.id
_entity.type
_entity.pdbx_description
1 polymer ?
#
loop_
_entity_poly.entity_id
_entity_poly.type
_entity_poly.pdbx_seq_one_letter_code
_entity_poly.pdbx_strand_id
1 'polypeptide(L)'
;MPPVFQMDLYEDCTLKPNGTYCLVQFVLVSDTQSDLLDMINAYSSNKNTRYNHSLLRHGVCVPEQCGYTNKKDQVLSLEACLNDTYWQKYKLKTRVLQPLQCNTDVNEPILFTAGNIIVLVIIVVIIIMNLVGTLYHSCMINSKGNSIPKKI
;
A
#
# COMPACT_ATOMS: atom_id res chain seq x y z
N MET A 1 25.69 2.87 -3.98
CA MET A 1 24.69 1.96 -3.36
C MET A 1 23.34 2.16 -4.01
N PRO A 2 22.54 1.10 -4.19
CA PRO A 2 21.16 1.24 -4.63
C PRO A 2 20.31 2.03 -3.63
N PRO A 3 19.37 2.86 -4.10
CA PRO A 3 18.47 3.61 -3.23
C PRO A 3 17.48 2.66 -2.57
N VAL A 4 17.36 2.75 -1.23
CA VAL A 4 16.43 1.92 -0.45
C VAL A 4 14.98 2.20 -0.83
N PHE A 5 14.67 3.48 -1.04
CA PHE A 5 13.36 3.96 -1.46
C PHE A 5 13.48 4.69 -2.79
N GLN A 6 12.66 4.30 -3.75
CA GLN A 6 12.58 4.96 -5.05
C GLN A 6 11.16 4.81 -5.57
N MET A 7 10.51 5.90 -5.97
CA MET A 7 9.13 5.87 -6.46
C MET A 7 9.10 6.49 -7.85
N ASP A 8 8.59 5.75 -8.82
CA ASP A 8 8.21 6.30 -10.11
C ASP A 8 7.01 7.24 -9.93
N LEU A 9 6.81 8.15 -10.88
CA LEU A 9 5.67 9.08 -10.86
C LEU A 9 4.37 8.29 -11.07
N TYR A 10 3.55 8.22 -10.01
CA TYR A 10 2.28 7.50 -10.02
C TYR A 10 1.35 8.03 -11.11
N GLU A 11 1.13 9.34 -11.14
CA GLU A 11 0.22 10.00 -12.10
C GLU A 11 0.64 9.71 -13.55
N ASP A 12 1.92 9.85 -13.87
CA ASP A 12 2.44 9.58 -15.20
C ASP A 12 2.27 8.11 -15.62
N CYS A 13 2.23 7.20 -14.64
CA CYS A 13 1.98 5.79 -14.89
C CYS A 13 0.50 5.52 -15.13
N THR A 14 -0.38 6.00 -14.25
CA THR A 14 -1.82 5.72 -14.31
C THR A 14 -2.54 6.44 -15.43
N LEU A 15 -1.99 7.55 -15.92
CA LEU A 15 -2.50 8.25 -17.11
C LEU A 15 -2.28 7.47 -18.42
N LYS A 16 -1.36 6.50 -18.44
CA LYS A 16 -1.11 5.68 -19.63
C LYS A 16 -2.18 4.59 -19.76
N PRO A 17 -2.63 4.27 -20.98
CA PRO A 17 -3.52 3.12 -21.18
C PRO A 17 -2.82 1.85 -20.67
N ASN A 18 -3.53 1.06 -19.87
CA ASN A 18 -3.01 -0.15 -19.20
C ASN A 18 -1.82 0.07 -18.24
N GLY A 19 -1.57 1.32 -17.81
CA GLY A 19 -0.51 1.62 -16.86
C GLY A 19 -0.77 1.01 -15.49
N THR A 20 0.05 0.03 -15.10
CA THR A 20 -0.02 -0.54 -13.75
C THR A 20 1.11 -0.02 -12.88
N TYR A 21 0.74 0.63 -11.78
CA TYR A 21 1.68 1.03 -10.75
C TYR A 21 1.70 0.00 -9.61
N CYS A 22 2.88 -0.43 -9.20
CA CYS A 22 3.08 -1.41 -8.14
C CYS A 22 4.04 -0.90 -7.05
N LEU A 23 3.68 -1.09 -5.79
CA LEU A 23 4.60 -1.01 -4.67
C LEU A 23 5.23 -2.39 -4.45
N VAL A 24 6.53 -2.47 -4.68
CA VAL A 24 7.31 -3.70 -4.60
C VAL A 24 8.38 -3.62 -3.53
N GLN A 25 8.50 -4.68 -2.76
CA GLN A 25 9.62 -4.89 -1.87
C GLN A 25 10.44 -6.07 -2.37
N PHE A 26 11.75 -5.91 -2.48
CA PHE A 26 12.62 -6.98 -2.99
C PHE A 26 14.00 -6.92 -2.35
N VAL A 27 14.67 -8.07 -2.35
CA VAL A 27 16.04 -8.20 -1.83
C VAL A 27 17.03 -8.42 -2.95
N LEU A 28 18.24 -7.86 -2.78
CA LEU A 28 19.36 -8.13 -3.67
C LEU A 28 19.97 -9.49 -3.33
N VAL A 29 20.13 -10.32 -4.36
CA VAL A 29 20.71 -11.66 -4.25
C VAL A 29 21.74 -11.87 -5.35
N SER A 30 22.63 -12.85 -5.16
CA SER A 30 23.63 -13.24 -6.14
C SER A 30 23.77 -14.76 -6.11
N ASP A 31 23.77 -15.40 -7.28
CA ASP A 31 23.99 -16.85 -7.38
C ASP A 31 25.47 -17.22 -7.22
N THR A 32 26.36 -16.25 -7.47
CA THR A 32 27.81 -16.37 -7.34
C THR A 32 28.32 -15.42 -6.27
N GLN A 33 29.58 -15.57 -5.86
CA GLN A 33 30.23 -14.60 -4.99
C GLN A 33 30.21 -13.21 -5.64
N SER A 34 29.84 -12.19 -4.87
CA SER A 34 29.71 -10.81 -5.35
C SER A 34 30.22 -9.84 -4.30
N ASP A 35 31.39 -9.25 -4.57
CA ASP A 35 32.01 -8.24 -3.70
C ASP A 35 31.08 -7.05 -3.44
N LEU A 36 30.24 -6.71 -4.43
CA LEU A 36 29.26 -5.64 -4.28
C LEU A 36 28.18 -6.00 -3.27
N LEU A 37 27.65 -7.23 -3.32
CA LEU A 37 26.65 -7.68 -2.36
C LEU A 37 27.24 -7.75 -0.95
N ASP A 38 28.48 -8.23 -0.82
CA ASP A 38 29.20 -8.28 0.46
C ASP A 38 29.42 -6.89 1.04
N MET A 39 29.82 -5.92 0.20
CA MET A 39 29.94 -4.52 0.60
C MET A 39 28.60 -3.93 1.06
N ILE A 40 27.51 -4.20 0.33
CA ILE A 40 26.16 -3.75 0.69
C ILE A 40 25.75 -4.33 2.04
N ASN A 41 25.97 -5.62 2.26
CA ASN A 41 25.64 -6.30 3.50
C ASN A 41 26.49 -5.82 4.68
N ALA A 42 27.80 -5.66 4.48
CA ALA A 42 28.72 -5.15 5.50
C ALA A 42 28.33 -3.73 5.94
N TYR A 43 27.99 -2.85 5.00
CA TYR A 43 27.49 -1.52 5.33
C TYR A 43 26.15 -1.56 6.07
N SER A 44 25.25 -2.47 5.66
CA SER A 44 23.90 -2.63 6.21
C SER A 44 23.84 -3.41 7.53
N SER A 45 24.96 -3.93 8.01
CA SER A 45 25.05 -4.75 9.23
C SER A 45 24.62 -3.99 10.50
N ASN A 46 24.93 -2.69 10.58
CA ASN A 46 24.59 -1.84 11.72
C ASN A 46 23.18 -1.24 11.58
N LYS A 47 22.17 -2.02 11.92
CA LYS A 47 20.74 -1.65 11.80
C LYS A 47 20.30 -0.49 12.71
N ASN A 48 21.08 -0.14 13.73
CA ASN A 48 20.75 0.96 14.64
C ASN A 48 20.98 2.34 14.01
N THR A 49 21.90 2.43 13.04
CA THR A 49 22.31 3.71 12.43
C THR A 49 22.21 3.71 10.91
N ARG A 50 22.02 2.53 10.29
CA ARG A 50 22.03 2.39 8.83
C ARG A 50 20.83 1.59 8.36
N TYR A 51 20.28 2.03 7.23
CA TYR A 51 19.24 1.28 6.52
C TYR A 51 19.81 0.02 5.88
N ASN A 52 18.95 -0.98 5.73
CA ASN A 52 19.34 -2.19 5.03
C ASN A 52 19.29 -1.98 3.51
N HIS A 53 20.44 -1.74 2.88
CA HIS A 53 20.55 -1.52 1.44
C HIS A 53 20.47 -2.80 0.60
N SER A 54 20.39 -3.99 1.22
CA SER A 54 20.03 -5.20 0.49
C SER A 54 18.52 -5.38 0.37
N LEU A 55 17.71 -4.63 1.14
CA LEU A 55 16.26 -4.66 1.10
C LEU A 55 15.71 -3.36 0.52
N LEU A 56 15.19 -3.41 -0.70
CA LEU A 56 14.72 -2.25 -1.45
C LEU A 56 13.19 -2.21 -1.49
N ARG A 57 12.63 -0.99 -1.46
CA ARG A 57 11.19 -0.72 -1.48
C ARG A 57 10.89 0.33 -2.53
N HIS A 58 10.43 -0.12 -3.70
CA HIS A 58 10.25 0.75 -4.86
C HIS A 58 8.78 0.82 -5.27
N GLY A 59 8.40 1.98 -5.81
CA GLY A 59 7.16 2.15 -6.56
C GLY A 59 7.50 2.13 -8.03
N VAL A 60 7.02 1.13 -8.76
CA VAL A 60 7.41 0.88 -10.15
C VAL A 60 6.19 0.96 -11.06
N CYS A 61 6.36 1.72 -12.14
CA CYS A 61 5.42 1.66 -13.26
C CYS A 61 5.76 0.44 -14.12
N VAL A 62 4.92 -0.59 -14.07
CA VAL A 62 5.16 -1.85 -14.79
C VAL A 62 5.06 -1.58 -16.30
N PRO A 63 6.16 -1.76 -17.07
CA PRO A 63 6.11 -1.64 -18.52
C PRO A 63 5.19 -2.72 -19.12
N GLU A 64 4.52 -2.43 -20.24
CA GLU A 64 3.72 -3.43 -20.97
C GLU A 64 4.54 -4.68 -21.33
N GLN A 65 5.84 -4.50 -21.57
CA GLN A 65 6.80 -5.56 -21.90
C GLN A 65 7.01 -6.55 -20.74
N CYS A 66 6.79 -6.09 -19.51
CA CYS A 66 6.81 -6.88 -18.28
C CYS A 66 5.41 -7.41 -17.93
N GLY A 67 4.45 -7.21 -18.83
CA GLY A 67 3.04 -7.51 -18.63
C GLY A 67 2.80 -8.95 -18.20
N TYR A 68 1.82 -9.10 -17.32
CA TYR A 68 1.39 -10.38 -16.77
C TYR A 68 -0.10 -10.58 -17.08
N THR A 69 -0.47 -11.82 -17.36
CA THR A 69 -1.87 -12.19 -17.64
C THR A 69 -2.66 -12.53 -16.37
N ASN A 70 -2.00 -12.92 -15.27
CA ASN A 70 -2.63 -13.27 -13.99
C ASN A 70 -1.86 -12.76 -12.76
N LYS A 71 -2.52 -12.69 -11.58
CA LYS A 71 -1.91 -12.25 -10.29
C LYS A 71 -0.75 -13.14 -9.79
N LYS A 72 -0.80 -14.45 -10.00
CA LYS A 72 0.33 -15.35 -9.61
C LYS A 72 1.55 -15.12 -10.51
N ASP A 73 1.30 -14.83 -11.78
CA ASP A 73 2.34 -14.57 -12.78
C ASP A 73 2.93 -13.16 -12.60
N GLN A 74 2.17 -12.23 -11.98
CA GLN A 74 2.59 -10.86 -11.71
C GLN A 74 3.88 -10.74 -10.91
N VAL A 75 4.03 -11.52 -9.82
CA VAL A 75 5.25 -11.49 -8.99
C VAL A 75 6.44 -12.03 -9.76
N LEU A 76 6.25 -13.12 -10.51
CA LEU A 76 7.29 -13.76 -11.30
C LEU A 76 7.75 -12.89 -12.46
N SER A 77 6.81 -12.30 -13.21
CA SER A 77 7.11 -11.38 -14.32
C SER A 77 7.79 -10.11 -13.82
N LEU A 78 7.33 -9.54 -12.71
CA LEU A 78 7.97 -8.35 -12.13
C LEU A 78 9.37 -8.66 -11.61
N GLU A 79 9.57 -9.82 -10.97
CA GLU A 79 10.90 -10.26 -10.53
C GLU A 79 11.85 -10.44 -11.72
N ALA A 80 11.38 -11.04 -12.82
CA ALA A 80 12.19 -11.18 -14.04
C ALA A 80 12.60 -9.81 -14.61
N CYS A 81 11.68 -8.86 -14.69
CA CYS A 81 12.01 -7.51 -15.19
C CYS A 81 12.94 -6.72 -14.26
N LEU A 82 12.74 -6.82 -12.95
CA LEU A 82 13.66 -6.23 -11.98
C LEU A 82 15.04 -6.90 -12.06
N ASN A 83 15.08 -8.21 -12.25
CA ASN A 83 16.32 -8.95 -12.48
C ASN A 83 17.08 -8.40 -13.66
N ASP A 84 16.44 -8.23 -14.82
CA ASP A 84 17.12 -7.70 -16.01
C ASP A 84 17.68 -6.29 -15.76
N THR A 85 16.88 -5.43 -15.14
CA THR A 85 17.28 -4.04 -14.84
C THR A 85 18.47 -3.98 -13.88
N TYR A 86 18.44 -4.74 -12.78
CA TYR A 86 19.51 -4.75 -11.78
C TYR A 86 20.72 -5.55 -12.22
N TRP A 87 20.54 -6.56 -13.06
CA TRP A 87 21.64 -7.31 -13.65
C TRP A 87 22.47 -6.45 -14.59
N GLN A 88 21.82 -5.62 -15.42
CA GLN A 88 22.54 -4.70 -16.30
C GLN A 88 23.31 -3.65 -15.51
N LYS A 89 22.72 -3.09 -14.45
CA LYS A 89 23.31 -1.98 -13.69
C LYS A 89 24.33 -2.40 -12.62
N TYR A 90 24.07 -3.50 -11.93
CA TYR A 90 24.83 -3.91 -10.73
C TYR A 90 25.34 -5.34 -10.78
N LYS A 91 25.00 -6.13 -11.83
CA LYS A 91 25.30 -7.57 -11.89
C LYS A 91 24.78 -8.34 -10.67
N LEU A 92 23.64 -7.89 -10.14
CA LEU A 92 22.93 -8.51 -9.04
C LEU A 92 21.55 -8.94 -9.50
N LYS A 93 21.06 -10.02 -8.91
CA LYS A 93 19.68 -10.46 -9.05
C LYS A 93 18.84 -9.87 -7.92
N THR A 94 17.55 -9.95 -8.10
CA THR A 94 16.51 -9.47 -7.21
C THR A 94 15.57 -10.62 -6.88
N ARG A 95 15.01 -10.61 -5.68
CA ARG A 95 13.95 -11.52 -5.29
C ARG A 95 12.80 -10.73 -4.69
N VAL A 96 11.64 -10.81 -5.31
CA VAL A 96 10.47 -10.05 -4.89
C VAL A 96 9.85 -10.70 -3.67
N LEU A 97 9.58 -9.89 -2.66
CA LEU A 97 8.88 -10.30 -1.44
C LEU A 97 7.38 -10.04 -1.61
N GLN A 98 6.57 -10.95 -1.09
CA GLN A 98 5.12 -10.80 -1.03
C GLN A 98 4.72 -10.15 0.30
N PRO A 99 3.62 -9.37 0.35
CA PRO A 99 2.64 -9.12 -0.71
C PRO A 99 3.03 -8.00 -1.68
N LEU A 100 2.64 -8.14 -2.96
CA LEU A 100 2.76 -7.08 -3.96
C LEU A 100 1.47 -6.26 -3.99
N GLN A 101 1.58 -4.93 -3.93
CA GLN A 101 0.42 -4.04 -3.98
C GLN A 101 0.42 -3.26 -5.28
N CYS A 102 -0.51 -3.57 -6.18
CA CYS A 102 -0.60 -2.91 -7.47
C CYS A 102 -1.97 -2.26 -7.65
N ASN A 103 -1.99 -1.17 -8.41
CA ASN A 103 -3.19 -0.40 -8.74
C ASN A 103 -4.11 -1.10 -9.76
N THR A 104 -3.92 -2.41 -10.01
CA THR A 104 -4.78 -3.16 -10.92
C THR A 104 -6.21 -3.25 -10.39
N ASP A 105 -7.11 -2.69 -11.19
CA ASP A 105 -8.57 -2.60 -11.09
C ASP A 105 -9.30 -3.67 -10.24
N VAL A 106 -10.10 -3.16 -9.30
CA VAL A 106 -11.41 -3.61 -8.71
C VAL A 106 -11.64 -5.04 -8.21
N ASN A 107 -10.75 -6.01 -8.41
CA ASN A 107 -11.04 -7.43 -8.08
C ASN A 107 -10.14 -8.02 -6.98
N GLU A 108 -9.75 -7.23 -5.98
CA GLU A 108 -9.52 -7.83 -4.67
C GLU A 108 -10.90 -8.14 -4.08
N PRO A 109 -11.28 -9.41 -3.87
CA PRO A 109 -12.51 -9.70 -3.16
C PRO A 109 -12.42 -8.99 -1.82
N ILE A 110 -13.40 -8.15 -1.50
CA ILE A 110 -13.45 -7.40 -0.25
C ILE A 110 -13.47 -8.46 0.87
N LEU A 111 -12.31 -8.80 1.41
CA LEU A 111 -12.19 -9.75 2.50
C LEU A 111 -12.68 -9.03 3.74
N PHE A 112 -13.94 -9.27 4.10
CA PHE A 112 -14.51 -8.87 5.38
C PHE A 112 -13.77 -9.63 6.49
N THR A 113 -12.65 -9.06 6.92
CA THR A 113 -11.98 -9.48 8.15
C THR A 113 -12.81 -9.06 9.34
N ALA A 114 -12.71 -9.78 10.46
CA ALA A 114 -13.41 -9.46 11.70
C ALA A 114 -13.23 -7.97 12.11
N GLY A 115 -12.06 -7.39 11.85
CA GLY A 115 -11.78 -5.97 12.08
C GLY A 115 -12.71 -5.02 11.30
N ASN A 116 -12.99 -5.32 10.03
CA ASN A 116 -13.88 -4.49 9.20
C ASN A 116 -15.30 -4.48 9.77
N ILE A 117 -15.79 -5.63 10.25
CA ILE A 117 -17.12 -5.76 10.87
C ILE A 117 -17.17 -4.98 12.20
N ILE A 118 -16.13 -5.09 13.04
CA ILE A 118 -16.06 -4.37 14.32
C ILE A 118 -16.10 -2.86 14.09
N VAL A 119 -15.29 -2.34 13.15
CA VAL A 119 -15.26 -0.91 12.81
C VAL A 119 -16.62 -0.44 12.30
N LEU A 120 -17.27 -1.22 11.42
CA LEU A 120 -18.61 -0.91 10.92
C LEU A 120 -19.63 -0.79 12.07
N VAL A 121 -19.61 -1.73 13.02
CA VAL A 121 -20.49 -1.70 14.20
C VAL A 121 -20.25 -0.44 15.04
N ILE A 122 -19.00 -0.08 15.30
CA ILE A 122 -18.66 1.14 16.06
C ILE A 122 -19.20 2.39 15.36
N ILE A 123 -19.01 2.50 14.04
CA ILE A 123 -19.52 3.63 13.25
C ILE A 123 -21.05 3.71 13.34
N VAL A 124 -21.75 2.59 13.19
CA VAL A 124 -23.21 2.52 13.29
C VAL A 124 -23.69 2.95 14.69
N VAL A 125 -23.03 2.49 15.76
CA VAL A 125 -23.37 2.89 17.14
C VAL A 125 -23.20 4.40 17.35
N ILE A 126 -22.10 4.98 16.84
CA ILE A 126 -21.86 6.43 16.92
C ILE A 126 -22.96 7.20 16.19
N ILE A 127 -23.35 6.75 14.99
CA ILE A 127 -24.43 7.39 14.21
C ILE A 127 -25.74 7.32 15.00
N ILE A 128 -26.10 6.16 15.57
CA ILE A 128 -27.32 6.00 16.36
C ILE A 128 -27.30 6.92 17.58
N MET A 129 -26.19 6.99 18.33
CA MET A 129 -26.08 7.88 19.48
C MET A 129 -26.30 9.35 19.10
N ASN A 130 -25.74 9.80 17.98
CA ASN A 130 -25.92 11.18 17.50
C ASN A 130 -27.37 11.44 17.03
N LEU A 131 -27.99 10.48 16.36
CA LEU A 131 -29.40 10.57 15.96
C LEU A 131 -30.32 10.65 17.19
N VAL A 132 -30.10 9.78 18.17
CA VAL A 132 -30.86 9.77 19.43
C VAL A 132 -30.67 11.09 20.17
N GLY A 133 -29.44 11.59 20.32
CA GLY A 133 -29.17 12.88 20.95
C GLY A 133 -29.87 14.05 20.24
N THR A 134 -29.87 14.06 18.91
CA THR A 134 -30.55 15.09 18.10
C THR A 134 -32.07 15.02 18.26
N LEU A 135 -32.64 13.81 18.28
CA LEU A 135 -34.07 13.58 18.51
C LEU A 135 -34.47 14.02 19.93
N TYR A 136 -33.70 13.66 20.94
CA TYR A 136 -33.95 14.09 22.32
C TYR A 136 -33.89 15.60 22.47
N HIS A 137 -32.91 16.26 21.87
CA HIS A 137 -32.78 17.72 21.88
C HIS A 137 -34.00 18.39 21.24
N SER A 138 -34.41 17.89 20.07
CA SER A 138 -35.54 18.44 19.31
C SER A 138 -36.88 18.22 20.03
N CYS A 139 -37.11 17.02 20.59
CA CYS A 139 -38.32 16.71 21.36
C CYS A 139 -38.43 17.53 22.66
N MET A 140 -37.33 17.68 23.40
CA MET A 140 -37.33 18.47 24.65
C MET A 140 -37.51 19.97 24.41
N ILE A 141 -36.95 20.51 23.34
CA ILE A 141 -37.16 21.92 22.97
C ILE A 141 -38.62 22.16 22.55
N ASN A 142 -39.19 21.27 21.74
CA ASN A 142 -40.60 21.39 21.34
C ASN A 142 -41.56 21.26 22.54
N SER A 143 -41.22 20.44 23.54
CA SER A 143 -42.00 20.34 24.78
C SER A 143 -41.95 21.64 25.62
N LYS A 144 -40.80 22.32 25.67
CA LYS A 144 -40.66 23.63 26.35
C LYS A 144 -41.30 24.79 25.58
N GLY A 145 -41.41 24.70 24.25
CA GLY A 145 -42.11 25.68 23.42
C GLY A 145 -43.63 25.72 23.62
N ASN A 146 -44.24 24.60 24.03
CA ASN A 146 -45.68 24.49 24.28
C ASN A 146 -46.12 24.88 25.71
N SER A 147 -45.21 25.37 26.55
CA SER A 147 -45.50 25.69 27.97
C SER A 147 -45.27 27.16 28.37
N ILE A 148 -45.18 28.09 27.42
CA ILE A 148 -45.25 29.54 27.73
C ILE A 148 -46.70 30.02 27.55
N PRO A 149 -47.50 30.19 28.63
CA PRO A 149 -48.72 30.98 28.51
C PRO A 149 -48.34 32.43 28.21
N LYS A 150 -48.89 32.97 27.10
CA LYS A 150 -48.96 34.43 26.87
C LYS A 150 -49.58 35.07 28.11
N LYS A 151 -48.78 35.79 28.90
CA LYS A 151 -49.30 36.74 29.89
C LYS A 151 -49.53 38.06 29.17
N ILE A 152 -50.79 38.49 29.22
CA ILE A 152 -51.34 39.81 28.87
C ILE A 152 -50.63 40.88 29.70
#